data_AF-A0A392VJ66-F1
#
_entry.id   AF-A0A392VJ66-F1
#
_cell.length_a   1.000
_cell.length_b   1.000
_cell.length_c   1.000
_cell.angle_alpha   90.00
_cell.angle_beta   90.00
_cell.angle_gamma   90.00
#
_symmetry.space_group_name_H-M   'P 1'
#
loop_
_entity.id
_entity.type
_entity.pdbx_description
1 polymer ?
#
loop_
_entity_poly.entity_id
_entity_poly.type
_entity_poly.pdbx_seq_one_letter_code
_entity_poly.pdbx_strand_id
1 'polypeptide(L)' 'MAERRPKGLCMFCDEQFTPGHQFKHKRSQIMVLELDDDDTMVEEPTEETNSPESD' A
#
# COMPACT_ATOMS: atom_id res chain seq x y z
N MET A 1 -4.44 4.76 -0.09
CA MET A 1 -5.55 3.81 -0.33
C MET A 1 -6.61 3.91 0.76
N ALA A 2 -6.20 3.84 2.04
CA ALA A 2 -7.06 4.02 3.21
C ALA A 2 -7.89 5.31 3.20
N GLU A 3 -7.35 6.43 2.71
CA GLU A 3 -8.09 7.70 2.63
C GLU A 3 -8.89 7.89 1.34
N ARG A 4 -8.60 7.10 0.30
CA ARG A 4 -9.26 7.19 -1.01
C ARG A 4 -10.61 6.47 -1.00
N ARG A 5 -10.65 5.28 -0.39
CA ARG A 5 -11.87 4.47 -0.19
C ARG A 5 -13.02 5.23 0.49
N PRO A 6 -12.83 5.88 1.66
CA PRO A 6 -13.92 6.59 2.33
C PRO A 6 -14.42 7.80 1.53
N LYS A 7 -13.58 8.35 0.64
CA LYS A 7 -13.95 9.43 -0.28
C LYS A 7 -14.62 8.94 -1.57
N GLY A 8 -14.81 7.63 -1.73
CA GLY A 8 -15.40 7.04 -2.95
C GLY A 8 -14.54 7.18 -4.20
N LEU A 9 -13.24 7.45 -4.05
CA LEU A 9 -12.32 7.63 -5.17
C LEU A 9 -11.74 6.30 -5.63
N CYS A 10 -11.38 6.24 -6.91
CA CYS A 10 -10.65 5.13 -7.48
C CYS A 10 -9.33 4.91 -6.74
N MET A 11 -8.91 3.66 -6.70
CA MET A 11 -7.68 3.22 -6.04
C MET A 11 -6.42 3.63 -6.80
N PHE A 12 -6.57 3.95 -8.10
CA PHE A 12 -5.48 4.22 -9.03
C PHE A 12 -5.52 5.62 -9.65
N CYS A 13 -6.59 6.39 -9.44
CA CYS A 13 -6.73 7.77 -9.90
C CYS A 13 -7.66 8.58 -8.99
N ASP A 14 -7.82 9.88 -9.28
CA ASP A 14 -8.63 10.81 -8.47
C ASP A 14 -10.07 10.96 -8.98
N GLU A 15 -10.54 10.05 -9.85
CA GLU A 15 -11.95 9.98 -10.26
C GLU A 15 -12.79 9.18 -9.25
N GLN A 16 -14.12 9.40 -9.24
CA GLN A 16 -15.04 8.57 -8.46
C GLN A 16 -15.03 7.12 -8.94
N PHE A 17 -15.05 6.18 -8.00
CA PHE A 17 -15.16 4.76 -8.29
C PHE A 17 -16.61 4.39 -8.58
N THR A 18 -16.92 4.14 -9.85
CA THR A 18 -18.23 3.68 -10.31
C THR A 18 -18.15 2.25 -10.85
N PRO A 19 -19.27 1.48 -10.84
CA PRO A 19 -19.32 0.20 -11.52
C PRO A 19 -18.87 0.36 -12.98
N GLY A 20 -17.87 -0.41 -13.40
CA GLY A 20 -17.26 -0.30 -14.73
C GLY A 20 -15.99 0.56 -14.80
N HIS A 21 -15.73 1.44 -13.83
CA HIS A 21 -14.48 2.21 -13.78
C HIS A 21 -13.24 1.30 -13.68
N GLN A 22 -13.38 0.12 -13.08
CA GLN A 22 -12.35 -0.92 -13.05
C GLN A 22 -11.78 -1.29 -14.44
N PHE A 23 -12.57 -1.16 -15.51
CA PHE A 23 -12.10 -1.47 -16.88
C PHE A 23 -11.18 -0.40 -17.47
N LYS A 24 -11.06 0.80 -16.86
CA LYS A 24 -10.04 1.80 -17.21
C LYS A 24 -8.64 1.34 -16.77
N HIS A 25 -8.56 0.52 -15.73
CA HIS A 25 -7.30 0.04 -15.15
C HIS A 25 -7.08 -1.46 -15.43
N LYS A 26 -6.97 -1.83 -16.72
CA LYS A 26 -6.98 -3.21 -17.23
C LYS A 26 -5.86 -4.15 -16.71
N ARG A 27 -4.89 -3.64 -15.94
CA ARG A 27 -3.74 -4.41 -15.41
C ARG A 27 -3.52 -4.19 -13.91
N SER A 28 -4.47 -3.60 -13.20
CA SER A 28 -4.35 -3.46 -11.76
C SER A 28 -4.69 -4.78 -11.06
N GLN A 29 -3.78 -5.28 -10.25
CA GLN A 29 -4.02 -6.39 -9.32
C GLN A 29 -4.03 -5.84 -7.90
N ILE A 30 -5.00 -6.26 -7.09
CA ILE A 30 -5.06 -5.93 -5.66
C ILE A 30 -4.88 -7.24 -4.92
N MET A 31 -3.77 -7.35 -4.19
CA MET A 31 -3.54 -8.46 -3.27
C MET A 31 -3.93 -7.99 -1.88
N VAL A 32 -4.80 -8.75 -1.21
CA VAL A 32 -5.18 -8.52 0.18
C VAL A 32 -4.45 -9.56 1.00
N LEU A 33 -3.65 -9.10 1.96
CA LEU A 33 -3.05 -9.96 2.96
C LEU A 33 -3.78 -9.66 4.27
N GLU A 34 -4.43 -10.68 4.81
CA GLU A 34 -5.02 -10.63 6.14
C GLU A 34 -3.87 -10.88 7.12
N LEU A 35 -3.65 -9.95 8.05
CA LEU A 35 -2.76 -10.15 9.18
C LEU A 35 -3.64 -10.31 10.41
N ASP A 36 -3.39 -11.35 11.19
CA ASP A 36 -3.97 -11.48 12.51
C ASP A 36 -3.28 -10.46 13.44
N ASP A 37 -4.06 -9.76 14.27
CA ASP A 37 -3.55 -8.71 15.17
C ASP A 37 -2.49 -9.21 16.17
N ASP A 38 -2.38 -10.54 16.35
CA ASP A 38 -1.44 -11.21 17.24
C ASP A 38 -0.05 -11.46 16.62
N ASP A 39 0.13 -11.25 15.31
CA ASP A 39 1.39 -11.48 14.57
C ASP A 39 2.32 -10.25 14.51
N THR A 40 2.16 -9.28 15.41
CA THR A 40 3.12 -8.17 15.55
C THR A 40 4.36 -8.61 16.34
N MET A 41 5.16 -9.53 15.79
CA MET A 41 6.55 -9.67 16.22
C MET A 41 7.34 -8.51 15.60
N VAL A 42 7.50 -7.45 16.40
CA VAL A 42 8.37 -6.34 16.09
C VAL A 42 9.80 -6.88 16.08
N GLU A 43 10.31 -7.24 14.90
CA GLU A 43 11.76 -7.30 14.68
C GLU A 43 12.25 -5.84 14.75
N GLU A 44 12.78 -5.46 15.91
CA GLU A 44 13.47 -4.18 16.08
C GLU A 44 14.58 -4.09 15.03
N PRO A 45 14.69 -2.98 14.28
CA PRO A 45 15.85 -2.77 13.42
C PRO A 45 17.07 -2.65 14.33
N THR A 46 17.90 -3.70 14.37
CA THR A 46 19.24 -3.60 14.96
C THR A 46 20.00 -2.55 14.15
N GLU A 47 20.22 -1.38 14.76
CA GLU A 47 21.11 -0.35 14.25
C GLU A 47 22.52 -0.94 14.10
N GLU A 48 22.87 -1.41 12.91
CA GLU A 48 24.27 -1.48 12.49
C GLU A 48 24.58 -0.20 11.70
N THR A 49 24.97 0.80 12.50
CA THR A 49 25.75 1.94 12.08
C THR A 49 26.94 1.50 11.23
N ASN A 50 27.02 1.98 9.98
CA ASN A 50 28.17 2.76 9.47
C ASN A 50 28.02 2.96 7.95
N SER A 51 27.73 4.20 7.55
CA SER A 51 28.39 4.78 6.38
C SER A 51 28.82 6.18 6.78
N PRO A 52 30.09 6.52 6.51
CA PRO A 52 30.28 7.51 5.46
C PRO A 52 31.35 7.13 4.42
N GLU A 53 31.19 7.81 3.29
CA GLU A 53 31.84 7.73 1.98
C GLU A 53 33.40 7.83 1.94
N SER A 54 33.93 7.58 0.73
CA SER A 54 35.12 8.20 0.06
C SER A 54 36.44 7.39 -0.02
N ASP A 55 36.77 6.84 -1.20
CA ASP A 55 37.79 7.34 -2.16
C ASP A 55 37.54 6.70 -3.55
#